data_AF-A0A7T5JR16-F1
#
_entry.id   AF-A0A7T5JR16-F1
#
_cell.length_a   1.000
_cell.length_b   1.000
_cell.length_c   1.000
_cell.angle_alpha   90.00
_cell.angle_beta   90.00
_cell.angle_gamma   90.00
#
_symmetry.space_group_name_H-M   'P 1'
#
loop_
_entity.id
_entity.type
_entity.pdbx_description
1 polymer ?
#
loop_
_entity_poly.entity_id
_entity_poly.type
_entity_poly.pdbx_seq_one_letter_code
_entity_poly.pdbx_strand_id
1 'polypeptide(L)' 'MAYSDEQLENSLRNAKASLAVEGMIVTDEDEKLIRAALKAEITHEEFLRIAMERASKAK' A
#
# COMPACT_ATOMS: atom_id res chain seq x y z
N MET A 1 -11.48 10.67 6.65
CA MET A 1 -11.96 9.63 7.59
C MET A 1 -10.75 8.79 7.98
N ALA A 2 -10.42 8.71 9.27
CA ALA A 2 -9.39 7.78 9.74
C ALA A 2 -10.06 6.41 9.92
N TYR A 3 -9.60 5.40 9.19
CA TYR A 3 -10.06 4.02 9.36
C TYR A 3 -9.61 3.48 10.72
N SER A 4 -10.39 2.60 11.35
CA SER A 4 -9.86 1.80 12.46
C SER A 4 -8.78 0.84 11.95
N ASP A 5 -7.88 0.40 12.83
CA ASP A 5 -6.83 -0.56 12.44
C ASP A 5 -7.43 -1.85 11.85
N GLU A 6 -8.55 -2.33 12.40
CA GLU A 6 -9.28 -3.50 11.88
C GLU A 6 -9.87 -3.25 10.49
N GLN A 7 -10.49 -2.08 10.26
CA GLN A 7 -11.01 -1.72 8.94
C GLN A 7 -9.89 -1.65 7.90
N LEU A 8 -8.77 -1.07 8.28
CA LEU A 8 -7.60 -0.91 7.42
C LEU A 8 -6.98 -2.26 7.08
N GLU A 9 -6.86 -3.16 8.05
CA GLU A 9 -6.37 -4.53 7.84
C GLU A 9 -7.30 -5.33 6.93
N ASN A 10 -8.62 -5.24 7.13
CA ASN A 10 -9.61 -5.91 6.29
C ASN A 10 -9.56 -5.39 4.84
N SER A 11 -9.47 -4.06 4.64
CA SER A 11 -9.35 -3.46 3.31
C SER A 11 -8.05 -3.86 2.61
N LEU A 12 -6.91 -3.84 3.32
CA LEU A 12 -5.62 -4.28 2.78
C LEU A 12 -5.66 -5.76 2.39
N ARG A 13 -6.17 -6.63 3.27
CA ARG A 13 -6.27 -8.07 3.00
C ARG A 13 -7.11 -8.34 1.74
N ASN A 14 -8.24 -7.65 1.61
CA ASN A 14 -9.10 -7.79 0.43
C ASN A 14 -8.38 -7.31 -0.85
N ALA A 15 -7.75 -6.13 -0.82
CA ALA A 15 -7.02 -5.61 -1.97
C ALA A 15 -5.87 -6.54 -2.39
N LYS A 16 -5.10 -7.07 -1.43
CA LYS A 16 -4.04 -8.05 -1.69
C LYS A 16 -4.57 -9.31 -2.37
N ALA A 17 -5.68 -9.85 -1.87
CA ALA A 17 -6.30 -11.04 -2.46
C ALA A 17 -6.76 -10.76 -3.90
N SER A 18 -7.39 -9.62 -4.17
CA SER A 18 -7.81 -9.23 -5.52
C SER A 18 -6.61 -9.10 -6.48
N LEU A 19 -5.54 -8.43 -6.05
CA LEU A 19 -4.33 -8.26 -6.86
C LEU A 19 -3.62 -9.61 -7.12
N ALA A 20 -3.57 -10.49 -6.13
CA ALA A 20 -2.97 -11.81 -6.26
C ALA A 20 -3.68 -12.69 -7.30
N VAL A 21 -5.01 -12.56 -7.44
CA VAL A 21 -5.78 -13.25 -8.50
C VAL A 21 -5.30 -12.82 -9.90
N GLU A 22 -4.85 -11.58 -10.04
CA GLU A 22 -4.32 -11.02 -11.29
C GLU A 22 -2.81 -11.27 -11.46
N GLY A 23 -2.18 -12.03 -10.56
CA GLY A 23 -0.75 -12.31 -10.57
C GLY A 23 0.12 -11.17 -10.04
N MET A 24 -0.48 -10.15 -9.41
CA MET A 24 0.24 -9.04 -8.78
C MET A 24 0.49 -9.33 -7.30
N ILE A 25 1.76 -9.33 -6.90
CA ILE A 25 2.16 -9.56 -5.50
C ILE A 25 2.38 -8.22 -4.81
N VAL A 26 1.63 -7.98 -3.73
CA VAL A 26 1.88 -6.86 -2.82
C VAL A 26 2.90 -7.31 -1.78
N THR A 27 4.08 -6.69 -1.79
CA THR A 27 5.17 -7.03 -0.86
C THR A 27 4.94 -6.41 0.53
N ASP A 28 5.66 -6.90 1.54
CA ASP A 28 5.60 -6.35 2.90
C ASP A 28 5.97 -4.86 2.96
N GLU A 29 6.86 -4.42 2.07
CA GLU A 29 7.25 -3.03 1.98
C GLU A 29 6.17 -2.17 1.30
N ASP A 30 5.47 -2.72 0.30
CA ASP A 30 4.30 -2.04 -0.28
C ASP A 30 3.19 -1.89 0.76
N GLU A 31 2.96 -2.91 1.59
CA GLU A 31 2.04 -2.82 2.72
C GLU A 31 2.43 -1.69 3.69
N LYS A 32 3.71 -1.59 4.07
CA LYS A 32 4.19 -0.51 4.96
C LYS A 32 3.90 0.87 4.36
N LEU A 33 4.17 1.04 3.07
CA LEU A 33 3.93 2.30 2.37
C LEU A 33 2.43 2.65 2.30
N ILE A 34 1.58 1.68 1.97
CA ILE A 34 0.13 1.87 1.92
C ILE A 34 -0.43 2.20 3.31
N ARG A 35 0.04 1.51 4.37
CA ARG A 35 -0.37 1.78 5.75
C ARG A 35 0.00 3.19 6.18
N ALA A 36 1.23 3.64 5.91
CA ALA A 36 1.66 5.00 6.22
C ALA A 36 0.78 6.06 5.53
N ALA A 37 0.43 5.85 4.26
CA ALA A 37 -0.45 6.76 3.53
C ALA A 37 -1.88 6.78 4.10
N LEU A 38 -2.46 5.61 4.41
CA LEU A 38 -3.81 5.50 4.97
C LEU A 38 -3.92 6.05 6.39
N LYS A 39 -2.82 6.02 7.16
CA LYS A 39 -2.70 6.64 8.49
C LYS A 39 -2.36 8.13 8.45
N ALA A 40 -2.19 8.71 7.25
CA ALA A 40 -1.75 10.09 7.04
C ALA A 40 -0.38 10.40 7.69
N GLU A 41 0.48 9.39 7.84
CA GLU A 41 1.86 9.54 8.31
C GLU A 41 2.77 10.12 7.21
N ILE A 42 2.37 9.94 5.95
CA ILE A 42 2.97 10.54 4.77
C ILE A 42 1.90 11.22 3.92
N THR A 43 2.31 12.22 3.16
CA THR A 43 1.46 12.88 2.16
C THR A 43 1.24 11.97 0.95
N HIS A 44 0.19 12.27 0.17
CA HIS A 44 -0.05 11.57 -1.09
C HIS A 44 1.11 11.77 -2.09
N GLU A 45 1.74 12.94 -2.10
CA GLU A 45 2.91 13.23 -2.95
C GLU A 45 4.12 12.37 -2.55
N GLU A 46 4.38 12.22 -1.25
CA GLU A 46 5.43 11.33 -0.75
C GLU A 46 5.15 9.87 -1.08
N PHE A 47 3.90 9.43 -0.95
CA PHE A 47 3.47 8.09 -1.36
C PHE A 47 3.79 7.83 -2.84
N LEU A 48 3.38 8.74 -3.74
CA LEU A 48 3.63 8.62 -5.18
C LEU A 48 5.13 8.62 -5.50
N ARG A 49 5.90 9.50 -4.85
CA ARG A 49 7.36 9.57 -5.03
C ARG A 49 8.03 8.26 -4.65
N ILE A 50 7.72 7.70 -3.48
CA ILE A 50 8.31 6.44 -2.99
C ILE A 50 7.86 5.27 -3.88
N ALA A 51 6.58 5.20 -4.25
CA ALA A 51 6.07 4.16 -5.13
C ALA A 51 6.77 4.16 -6.50
N MET A 52 6.97 5.35 -7.09
CA MET A 52 7.68 5.50 -8.36
C MET A 52 9.16 5.12 -8.25
N GLU A 53 9.83 5.54 -7.17
CA GLU A 53 11.23 5.17 -6.91
C GLU A 53 11.41 3.65 -6.83
N ARG A 54 10.49 2.97 -6.13
CA ARG A 54 10.47 1.50 -6.01
C ARG A 54 10.24 0.81 -7.35
N ALA A 55 9.24 1.26 -8.11
CA ALA A 55 8.96 0.73 -9.45
C ALA A 55 10.15 0.91 -10.42
N SER A 56 10.91 1.99 -10.25
CA SER A 56 12.09 2.30 -11.07
C SER A 56 13.31 1.44 -10.71
N LYS A 57 13.45 1.08 -9.44
CA LYS A 57 14.56 0.27 -8.90
C LYS A 57 14.39 -1.23 -9.11
N ALA A 58 13.19 -1.69 -9.50
CA ALA A 58 12.91 -3.09 -9.80
C ALA A 58 13.40 -3.53 -11.21
N LYS A 59 14.21 -2.72 -11.89
CA LYS A 59 14.82 -3.00 -13.19
C LYS A 59 16.21 -3.58 -13.08
#